data_AF-A0A819RB55-F1
#
_entry.id   AF-A0A819RB55-F1
#
_cell.length_a   1.000
_cell.length_b   1.000
_cell.length_c   1.000
_cell.angle_alpha   90.00
_cell.angle_beta   90.00
_cell.angle_gamma   90.00
#
_symmetry.space_group_name_H-M   'P 1'
#
loop_
_entity.id
_entity.type
_entity.pdbx_description
1 polymer ?
#
loop_
_entity_poly.entity_id
_entity_poly.type
_entity_poly.pdbx_seq_one_letter_code
_entity_poly.pdbx_strand_id
1 'polypeptide(L)'
;MIHHLIHTEEVPVFCEVHYILNIADKLFVIAETLDTVSFNEKLWAYEVEYTGKLYSEQGMSYRVLKDKFHISVGSISNILKRKNEYLDDYECNQSKKMKRKSTNNFTQQLGEKTYEWFALQRSKRIPISGPLLQEYALKVAAELGDTSGFKASNSWLERFKSRYNIQFRTISGEAASVNTDTVEDWISRLPVILENYDP
;
A
#
# COMPACT_ATOMS: atom_id res chain seq x y z
N MET A 1 -60.57 16.30 -3.26
CA MET A 1 -60.14 15.11 -2.52
C MET A 1 -58.77 14.73 -3.04
N ILE A 2 -57.82 14.61 -2.13
CA ILE A 2 -56.37 14.52 -2.32
C ILE A 2 -55.99 13.22 -3.04
N HIS A 3 -55.15 13.26 -4.08
CA HIS A 3 -53.82 12.61 -4.03
C HIS A 3 -52.94 12.92 -5.26
N HIS A 4 -51.72 13.37 -4.95
CA HIS A 4 -50.52 13.35 -5.77
C HIS A 4 -50.28 11.99 -6.45
N LEU A 5 -49.80 12.02 -7.70
CA LEU A 5 -48.83 11.04 -8.20
C LEU A 5 -47.85 11.77 -9.14
N ILE A 6 -46.59 11.75 -8.70
CA ILE A 6 -45.41 12.31 -9.33
C ILE A 6 -45.13 11.52 -10.62
N HIS A 7 -45.14 12.19 -11.77
CA HIS A 7 -44.46 11.69 -12.97
C HIS A 7 -42.96 11.88 -12.75
N THR A 8 -42.25 10.80 -12.48
CA THR A 8 -40.79 10.76 -12.58
C THR A 8 -40.41 10.75 -14.04
N GLU A 9 -39.73 11.80 -14.47
CA GLU A 9 -39.08 11.90 -15.79
C GLU A 9 -38.12 10.73 -16.01
N GLU A 10 -38.31 10.01 -17.11
CA GLU A 10 -37.27 9.15 -17.69
C GLU A 10 -36.17 10.06 -18.26
N VAL A 11 -34.97 9.98 -17.69
CA VAL A 11 -33.75 10.58 -18.27
C VAL A 11 -32.86 9.43 -18.77
N PRO A 12 -32.36 9.47 -20.01
CA PRO A 12 -32.01 8.27 -20.78
C PRO A 12 -30.62 7.68 -20.45
N VAL A 13 -30.57 6.35 -20.55
CA VAL A 13 -29.48 5.40 -20.23
C VAL A 13 -28.28 5.49 -21.21
N PHE A 14 -27.89 6.67 -21.67
CA PHE A 14 -26.88 6.79 -22.75
C PHE A 14 -25.52 7.37 -22.37
N CYS A 15 -25.26 7.69 -21.09
CA CYS A 15 -23.97 8.29 -20.67
C CYS A 15 -22.99 7.34 -19.94
N GLU A 16 -23.37 6.12 -19.54
CA GLU A 16 -22.46 5.27 -18.74
C GLU A 16 -21.53 4.36 -19.57
N VAL A 17 -21.91 3.99 -20.81
CA VAL A 17 -21.08 3.06 -21.61
C VAL A 17 -19.85 3.75 -22.20
N HIS A 18 -19.93 5.05 -22.47
CA HIS A 18 -18.83 5.85 -23.01
C HIS A 18 -17.74 6.18 -21.97
N TYR A 19 -18.07 6.19 -20.67
CA TYR A 19 -17.10 6.42 -19.59
C TYR A 19 -16.28 5.16 -19.28
N ILE A 20 -16.88 3.98 -19.41
CA ILE A 20 -16.22 2.69 -19.16
C ILE A 20 -15.28 2.31 -20.31
N LEU A 21 -15.65 2.56 -21.57
CA LEU A 21 -14.78 2.31 -22.73
C LEU A 21 -13.56 3.25 -22.76
N ASN A 22 -13.74 4.52 -22.39
CA ASN A 22 -12.65 5.51 -22.36
C ASN A 22 -11.62 5.25 -21.24
N ILE A 23 -12.01 4.54 -20.18
CA ILE A 23 -11.08 4.10 -19.12
C ILE A 23 -10.34 2.83 -19.53
N ALA A 24 -11.00 1.89 -20.22
CA ALA A 24 -10.33 0.69 -20.75
C ALA A 24 -9.27 1.03 -21.81
N ASP A 25 -9.54 1.98 -22.70
CA ASP A 25 -8.58 2.42 -23.72
C ASP A 25 -7.41 3.21 -23.11
N LYS A 26 -7.65 4.01 -22.05
CA LYS A 26 -6.57 4.66 -21.29
C LYS A 26 -5.74 3.68 -20.46
N LEU A 27 -6.35 2.61 -19.95
CA LEU A 27 -5.65 1.53 -19.23
C LEU A 27 -4.78 0.69 -20.16
N PHE A 28 -5.16 0.53 -21.43
CA PHE A 28 -4.35 -0.15 -22.45
C PHE A 28 -3.05 0.62 -22.75
N VAL A 29 -3.10 1.95 -22.87
CA VAL A 29 -1.93 2.81 -23.10
C VAL A 29 -1.00 2.88 -21.86
N ILE A 30 -1.57 2.82 -20.65
CA ILE A 30 -0.79 2.81 -19.40
C ILE A 30 -0.12 1.43 -19.15
N ALA A 31 -0.73 0.33 -19.59
CA ALA A 31 -0.16 -1.01 -19.50
C ALA A 31 1.11 -1.19 -20.38
N GLU A 32 1.31 -0.33 -21.37
CA GLU A 32 2.47 -0.36 -22.29
C GLU A 32 3.71 0.36 -21.72
N THR A 33 3.56 1.17 -20.66
CA THR A 33 4.62 2.07 -20.15
C THR A 33 5.07 1.80 -18.70
N LEU A 34 4.41 0.88 -17.99
CA LEU A 34 4.76 0.51 -16.61
C LEU A 34 4.99 -1.00 -16.49
N ASP A 35 6.06 -1.39 -15.80
CA ASP A 35 6.31 -2.80 -15.45
C ASP A 35 5.03 -3.43 -14.89
N THR A 36 4.62 -4.55 -15.48
CA THR A 36 3.37 -5.31 -15.25
C THR A 36 3.04 -5.62 -13.79
N VAL A 37 4.03 -5.48 -12.90
CA VAL A 37 3.91 -5.61 -11.45
C VAL A 37 3.20 -4.39 -10.84
N SER A 38 3.51 -3.15 -11.26
CA SER A 38 2.89 -1.92 -10.70
C SER A 38 1.42 -1.74 -11.09
N PHE A 39 1.02 -2.28 -12.24
CA PHE A 39 -0.37 -2.24 -12.73
C PHE A 39 -1.29 -3.17 -11.93
N ASN A 40 -0.88 -4.43 -11.69
CA ASN A 40 -1.62 -5.37 -10.85
C ASN A 40 -1.75 -4.91 -9.38
N GLU A 41 -0.78 -4.11 -8.91
CA GLU A 41 -0.71 -3.57 -7.54
C GLU A 41 -1.72 -2.47 -7.23
N LYS A 42 -2.11 -1.67 -8.23
CA LYS A 42 -3.18 -0.67 -8.08
C LYS A 42 -4.56 -1.28 -8.30
N LEU A 43 -4.62 -2.35 -9.09
CA LEU A 43 -5.85 -3.02 -9.44
C LEU A 43 -6.53 -3.66 -8.23
N TRP A 44 -5.80 -4.39 -7.37
CA TRP A 44 -6.41 -5.14 -6.26
C TRP A 44 -7.02 -4.25 -5.16
N ALA A 45 -6.34 -3.16 -4.78
CA ALA A 45 -6.86 -2.22 -3.77
C ALA A 45 -8.07 -1.46 -4.32
N TYR A 46 -7.99 -1.04 -5.59
CA TYR A 46 -9.12 -0.46 -6.30
C TYR A 46 -10.29 -1.44 -6.39
N GLU A 47 -10.05 -2.73 -6.60
CA GLU A 47 -11.09 -3.76 -6.68
C GLU A 47 -11.75 -4.04 -5.32
N VAL A 48 -10.99 -4.01 -4.21
CA VAL A 48 -11.53 -4.10 -2.83
C VAL A 48 -12.37 -2.86 -2.49
N GLU A 49 -11.89 -1.66 -2.83
CA GLU A 49 -12.63 -0.43 -2.59
C GLU A 49 -13.91 -0.38 -3.44
N TYR A 50 -13.79 -0.73 -4.73
CA TYR A 50 -14.88 -0.77 -5.69
C TYR A 50 -15.95 -1.81 -5.30
N THR A 51 -15.57 -3.01 -4.88
CA THR A 51 -16.54 -4.02 -4.37
C THR A 51 -17.27 -3.51 -3.12
N GLY A 52 -16.57 -2.84 -2.21
CA GLY A 52 -17.18 -2.18 -1.06
C GLY A 52 -18.17 -1.09 -1.46
N LYS A 53 -17.80 -0.25 -2.42
CA LYS A 53 -18.62 0.85 -2.95
C LYS A 53 -19.91 0.34 -3.63
N LEU A 54 -19.78 -0.69 -4.47
CA LEU A 54 -20.92 -1.34 -5.13
C LEU A 54 -21.93 -1.93 -4.12
N TYR A 55 -21.44 -2.48 -3.02
CA TYR A 55 -22.32 -3.02 -1.98
C TYR A 55 -23.06 -1.91 -1.20
N SER A 56 -22.35 -0.87 -0.75
CA SER A 56 -22.93 0.17 0.11
C SER A 56 -23.73 1.23 -0.62
N GLU A 57 -23.27 1.67 -1.80
CA GLU A 57 -23.88 2.80 -2.52
C GLU A 57 -24.88 2.34 -3.57
N GLN A 58 -24.65 1.20 -4.22
CA GLN A 58 -25.52 0.67 -5.27
C GLN A 58 -26.45 -0.46 -4.77
N GLY A 59 -26.38 -0.81 -3.48
CA GLY A 59 -27.25 -1.82 -2.86
C GLY A 59 -27.12 -3.22 -3.48
N MET A 60 -25.99 -3.52 -4.14
CA MET A 60 -25.83 -4.78 -4.87
C MET A 60 -25.79 -5.98 -3.93
N SER A 61 -26.55 -7.04 -4.24
CA SER A 61 -26.51 -8.26 -3.44
C SER A 61 -25.21 -9.05 -3.67
N TYR A 62 -24.82 -9.87 -2.70
CA TYR A 62 -23.65 -10.75 -2.82
C TYR A 62 -23.73 -11.74 -3.99
N ARG A 63 -24.94 -12.09 -4.45
CA ARG A 63 -25.12 -12.95 -5.63
C ARG A 63 -24.66 -12.23 -6.90
N VAL A 64 -25.03 -10.96 -7.05
CA VAL A 64 -24.63 -10.16 -8.22
C VAL A 64 -23.12 -9.91 -8.20
N LEU A 65 -22.53 -9.66 -7.02
CA LEU A 65 -21.08 -9.53 -6.87
C LEU A 65 -20.34 -10.84 -7.19
N LYS A 66 -20.87 -12.00 -6.76
CA LYS A 66 -20.32 -13.32 -7.11
C LYS A 66 -20.26 -13.49 -8.62
N ASP A 67 -21.36 -13.21 -9.30
CA ASP A 67 -21.47 -13.44 -10.74
C ASP A 67 -20.60 -12.45 -11.53
N LYS A 68 -20.47 -11.21 -11.05
CA LYS A 68 -19.62 -10.16 -11.66
C LYS A 68 -18.12 -10.42 -11.50
N PHE A 69 -17.67 -10.86 -10.32
CA PHE A 69 -16.25 -11.01 -10.00
C PHE A 69 -15.77 -12.47 -10.02
N HIS A 70 -16.67 -13.42 -10.30
CA HIS A 70 -16.38 -14.87 -10.33
C HIS A 70 -15.73 -15.42 -9.04
N ILE A 71 -16.09 -14.85 -7.89
CA ILE A 71 -15.58 -15.25 -6.58
C ILE A 71 -16.70 -15.79 -5.69
N SER A 72 -16.35 -16.66 -4.74
CA SER A 72 -17.34 -17.23 -3.83
C SER A 72 -18.01 -16.15 -2.96
N VAL A 73 -19.29 -16.35 -2.61
CA VAL A 73 -20.02 -15.45 -1.70
C VAL A 73 -19.32 -15.32 -0.35
N GLY A 74 -18.70 -16.41 0.13
CA GLY A 74 -17.89 -16.40 1.36
C GLY A 74 -16.65 -15.51 1.23
N SER A 75 -16.00 -15.50 0.06
CA SER A 75 -14.88 -14.60 -0.23
C SER A 75 -15.30 -13.14 -0.20
N ILE A 76 -16.42 -12.80 -0.84
CA ILE A 76 -16.99 -11.42 -0.83
C ILE A 76 -17.27 -10.98 0.60
N SER A 77 -17.95 -11.82 1.38
CA SER A 77 -18.25 -11.56 2.79
C SER A 77 -16.99 -11.32 3.62
N ASN A 78 -15.96 -12.15 3.45
CA ASN A 78 -14.69 -12.00 4.15
C ASN A 78 -13.94 -10.73 3.73
N ILE A 79 -13.94 -10.39 2.44
CA ILE A 79 -13.33 -9.17 1.92
C ILE A 79 -13.98 -7.94 2.53
N LEU A 80 -15.32 -7.88 2.54
CA LEU A 80 -16.06 -6.76 3.13
C LEU A 80 -15.83 -6.63 4.63
N LYS A 81 -15.77 -7.77 5.36
CA LYS A 81 -15.49 -7.77 6.80
C LYS A 81 -14.10 -7.25 7.14
N ARG A 82 -13.10 -7.57 6.32
CA ARG A 82 -11.69 -7.20 6.53
C ARG A 82 -11.24 -6.02 5.67
N LYS A 83 -12.18 -5.29 5.06
CA LYS A 83 -11.91 -4.20 4.12
C LYS A 83 -10.91 -3.19 4.67
N ASN A 84 -11.13 -2.72 5.90
CA ASN A 84 -10.26 -1.73 6.53
C ASN A 84 -8.84 -2.26 6.74
N GLU A 85 -8.68 -3.53 7.17
CA GLU A 85 -7.35 -4.12 7.31
C GLU A 85 -6.57 -4.12 5.99
N TYR A 86 -7.25 -4.35 4.86
CA TYR A 86 -6.62 -4.34 3.54
C TYR A 86 -6.24 -2.93 3.09
N LEU A 87 -7.04 -1.91 3.43
CA LEU A 87 -6.73 -0.51 3.17
C LEU A 87 -5.53 -0.06 4.02
N ASP A 88 -5.52 -0.38 5.30
CA ASP A 88 -4.42 -0.06 6.22
C ASP A 88 -3.11 -0.72 5.78
N ASP A 89 -3.15 -2.01 5.39
CA ASP A 89 -1.98 -2.73 4.87
C ASP A 89 -1.41 -2.06 3.59
N TYR A 90 -2.29 -1.49 2.75
CA TYR A 90 -1.90 -0.77 1.55
C TYR A 90 -1.26 0.58 1.89
N GLU A 91 -1.88 1.38 2.75
CA GLU A 91 -1.37 2.68 3.19
C GLU A 91 0.00 2.56 3.89
N CYS A 92 0.18 1.50 4.67
CA CYS A 92 1.44 1.22 5.36
C CYS A 92 2.53 0.62 4.46
N ASN A 93 2.28 0.46 3.15
CA ASN A 93 3.17 -0.16 2.18
C ASN A 93 3.73 -1.52 2.67
N GLN A 94 2.84 -2.34 3.25
CA GLN A 94 3.18 -3.66 3.77
C GLN A 94 3.80 -4.52 2.67
N SER A 95 4.78 -5.37 3.02
CA SER A 95 5.45 -6.22 2.03
C SER A 95 4.50 -7.19 1.32
N LYS A 96 4.43 -7.07 0.00
CA LYS A 96 3.64 -7.92 -0.90
C LYS A 96 4.09 -9.39 -0.92
N LYS A 97 5.29 -9.68 -0.41
CA LYS A 97 5.76 -11.06 -0.23
C LYS A 97 5.05 -11.76 0.94
N MET A 98 4.36 -11.02 1.80
CA MET A 98 3.65 -11.56 2.95
C MET A 98 2.29 -12.14 2.54
N LYS A 99 2.24 -13.45 2.28
CA LYS A 99 0.99 -14.14 1.89
C LYS A 99 -0.04 -14.29 3.01
N ARG A 100 0.39 -14.23 4.28
CA ARG A 100 -0.45 -14.42 5.47
C ARG A 100 0.11 -13.65 6.67
N LYS A 101 -0.76 -13.04 7.47
CA LYS A 101 -0.42 -12.52 8.80
C LYS A 101 -0.20 -13.70 9.76
N SER A 102 0.72 -13.53 10.72
CA SER A 102 0.94 -14.55 11.76
C SER A 102 -0.31 -14.64 12.64
N THR A 103 -0.83 -15.84 12.88
CA THR A 103 -1.94 -16.04 13.84
C THR A 103 -1.46 -15.91 15.29
N ASN A 104 -0.14 -15.93 15.52
CA ASN A 104 0.42 -15.79 16.86
C ASN A 104 0.49 -14.29 17.24
N ASN A 105 -0.37 -13.91 18.18
CA ASN A 105 -0.52 -12.54 18.67
C ASN A 105 0.81 -11.98 19.24
N PHE A 106 1.53 -12.75 20.04
CA PHE A 106 2.84 -12.34 20.56
C PHE A 106 3.83 -11.97 19.44
N THR A 107 3.93 -12.79 18.39
CA THR A 107 4.84 -12.50 17.27
C THR A 107 4.42 -11.29 16.43
N GLN A 108 3.13 -10.96 16.45
CA GLN A 108 2.58 -9.79 15.78
C GLN A 108 2.91 -8.53 16.58
N GLN A 109 2.53 -8.49 17.87
CA GLN A 109 2.80 -7.36 18.77
C GLN A 109 4.30 -7.04 18.87
N LEU A 110 5.13 -8.09 18.96
CA LEU A 110 6.59 -7.96 18.97
C LEU A 110 7.09 -7.26 17.70
N GLY A 111 6.59 -7.69 16.54
CA GLY A 111 6.95 -7.10 15.25
C GLY A 111 6.50 -5.66 15.12
N GLU A 112 5.25 -5.36 15.47
CA GLU A 112 4.65 -4.03 15.38
C GLU A 112 5.40 -3.02 16.26
N LYS A 113 5.57 -3.31 17.55
CA LYS A 113 6.33 -2.43 18.47
C LYS A 113 7.78 -2.20 18.02
N THR A 114 8.44 -3.25 17.53
CA THR A 114 9.81 -3.12 17.01
C THR A 114 9.86 -2.23 15.77
N TYR A 115 8.86 -2.34 14.90
CA TYR A 115 8.77 -1.53 13.68
C TYR A 115 8.44 -0.08 13.97
N GLU A 116 7.47 0.20 14.85
CA GLU A 116 7.12 1.57 15.28
C GLU A 116 8.35 2.31 15.82
N TRP A 117 9.13 1.64 16.67
CA TRP A 117 10.38 2.21 17.17
C TRP A 117 11.39 2.47 16.05
N PHE A 118 11.58 1.50 15.14
CA PHE A 118 12.47 1.67 14.00
C PHE A 118 12.06 2.85 13.10
N ALA A 119 10.76 2.97 12.80
CA ALA A 119 10.20 4.07 12.00
C ALA A 119 10.42 5.43 12.69
N LEU A 120 10.25 5.48 14.02
CA LEU A 120 10.55 6.67 14.82
C LEU A 120 12.04 7.04 14.81
N GLN A 121 12.96 6.06 14.80
CA GLN A 121 14.39 6.36 14.68
C GLN A 121 14.73 6.87 13.27
N ARG A 122 14.10 6.30 12.24
CA ARG A 122 14.26 6.74 10.85
C ARG A 122 13.74 8.16 10.60
N SER A 123 12.63 8.55 11.21
CA SER A 123 12.13 9.94 11.12
C SER A 123 13.10 10.94 11.75
N LYS A 124 13.87 10.52 12.75
CA LYS A 124 14.96 11.29 13.37
C LYS A 124 16.29 11.22 12.60
N ARG A 125 16.31 10.59 11.42
CA ARG A 125 17.52 10.36 10.60
C ARG A 125 18.63 9.57 11.32
N ILE A 126 18.27 8.75 12.30
CA ILE A 126 19.22 7.91 13.03
C ILE A 126 19.39 6.59 12.28
N PRO A 127 20.61 6.22 11.83
CA PRO A 127 20.85 4.91 11.24
C PRO A 127 20.77 3.83 12.32
N ILE A 128 19.94 2.81 12.08
CA ILE A 128 19.79 1.65 12.97
C ILE A 128 20.43 0.44 12.31
N SER A 129 21.39 -0.18 13.01
CA SER A 129 22.05 -1.40 12.58
C SER A 129 21.19 -2.63 12.89
N GLY A 130 21.44 -3.73 12.16
CA GLY A 130 20.77 -5.01 12.41
C GLY A 130 20.90 -5.50 13.86
N PRO A 131 22.12 -5.54 14.45
CA PRO A 131 22.30 -5.94 15.84
C PRO A 131 21.55 -5.04 16.84
N LEU A 132 21.53 -3.73 16.62
CA LEU A 132 20.78 -2.81 17.49
C LEU A 132 19.27 -3.08 17.43
N LEU A 133 18.75 -3.41 16.26
CA LEU A 133 17.35 -3.77 16.08
C LEU A 133 17.02 -5.12 16.75
N GLN A 134 17.94 -6.08 16.72
CA GLN A 134 17.80 -7.37 17.43
C GLN A 134 17.76 -7.16 18.95
N GLU A 135 18.65 -6.34 19.50
CA GLU A 135 18.65 -5.97 20.93
C GLU A 135 17.34 -5.30 21.34
N TYR A 136 16.82 -4.37 20.52
CA TYR A 136 15.53 -3.74 20.81
C TYR A 136 14.38 -4.76 20.76
N ALA A 137 14.39 -5.68 19.81
CA ALA A 137 13.39 -6.74 19.74
C ALA A 137 13.42 -7.67 20.97
N LEU A 138 14.60 -7.97 21.52
CA LEU A 138 14.71 -8.72 22.78
C LEU A 138 14.09 -7.97 23.96
N LYS A 139 14.29 -6.64 24.04
CA LYS A 139 13.64 -5.81 25.06
C LYS A 139 12.12 -5.84 24.94
N VAL A 140 11.61 -5.67 23.73
CA VAL A 140 10.16 -5.75 23.46
C VAL A 140 9.60 -7.14 23.83
N ALA A 141 10.33 -8.21 23.52
CA ALA A 141 9.91 -9.56 23.91
C ALA A 141 9.82 -9.72 25.43
N ALA A 142 10.80 -9.19 26.18
CA ALA A 142 10.76 -9.19 27.64
C ALA A 142 9.57 -8.36 28.19
N GLU A 143 9.30 -7.19 27.62
CA GLU A 143 8.15 -6.34 27.98
C GLU A 143 6.80 -7.02 27.71
N LEU A 144 6.71 -7.83 26.65
CA LEU A 144 5.53 -8.61 26.30
C LEU A 144 5.39 -9.92 27.11
N GLY A 145 6.30 -10.18 28.05
CA GLY A 145 6.26 -11.36 28.90
C GLY A 145 6.61 -12.65 28.16
N ASP A 146 7.68 -12.62 27.36
CA ASP A 146 8.14 -13.80 26.62
C ASP A 146 8.36 -15.03 27.50
N THR A 147 7.57 -16.08 27.24
CA THR A 147 7.67 -17.40 27.87
C THR A 147 8.36 -18.43 26.98
N SER A 148 8.65 -18.07 25.72
CA SER A 148 9.09 -18.97 24.67
C SER A 148 10.60 -18.94 24.41
N GLY A 149 11.31 -17.95 24.96
CA GLY A 149 12.76 -17.78 24.77
C GLY A 149 13.10 -17.26 23.38
N PHE A 150 12.41 -16.21 22.93
CA PHE A 150 12.68 -15.47 21.72
C PHE A 150 14.15 -15.00 21.67
N LYS A 151 14.82 -15.29 20.54
CA LYS A 151 16.28 -15.08 20.40
C LYS A 151 16.69 -13.97 19.44
N ALA A 152 15.73 -13.25 18.85
CA ALA A 152 15.99 -12.26 17.80
C ALA A 152 17.02 -12.72 16.74
N SER A 153 16.94 -13.98 16.30
CA SER A 153 17.96 -14.60 15.44
C SER A 153 18.12 -13.87 14.10
N ASN A 154 19.23 -14.12 13.40
CA ASN A 154 19.46 -13.56 12.06
C ASN A 154 18.31 -13.90 11.09
N SER A 155 17.79 -15.13 11.14
CA SER A 155 16.64 -15.53 10.34
C SER A 155 15.37 -14.75 10.69
N TRP A 156 15.17 -14.41 11.96
CA TRP A 156 14.07 -13.54 12.37
C TRP A 156 14.27 -12.12 11.83
N LEU A 157 15.48 -11.56 11.94
CA LEU A 157 15.81 -10.24 11.41
C LEU A 157 15.58 -10.14 9.89
N GLU A 158 16.01 -11.14 9.12
CA GLU A 158 15.76 -11.19 7.67
C GLU A 158 14.26 -11.20 7.34
N ARG A 159 13.48 -12.01 8.07
CA ARG A 159 12.02 -12.06 7.91
C ARG A 159 11.36 -10.76 8.33
N PHE A 160 11.84 -10.14 9.41
CA PHE A 160 11.36 -8.85 9.90
C PHE A 160 11.57 -7.75 8.85
N LYS A 161 12.80 -7.64 8.30
CA LYS A 161 13.10 -6.72 7.21
C LYS A 161 12.20 -6.95 6.00
N SER A 162 12.06 -8.20 5.60
CA SER A 162 11.21 -8.57 4.46
C SER A 162 9.75 -8.18 4.71
N ARG A 163 9.23 -8.38 5.94
CA ARG A 163 7.84 -8.06 6.31
C ARG A 163 7.53 -6.57 6.25
N TYR A 164 8.43 -5.75 6.76
CA TYR A 164 8.26 -4.29 6.86
C TYR A 164 8.97 -3.52 5.75
N ASN A 165 9.39 -4.22 4.70
CA ASN A 165 10.12 -3.68 3.56
C ASN A 165 11.34 -2.80 3.95
N ILE A 166 12.04 -3.19 5.02
CA ILE A 166 13.17 -2.44 5.55
C ILE A 166 14.42 -2.75 4.73
N GLN A 167 15.05 -1.69 4.23
CA GLN A 167 16.35 -1.76 3.59
C GLN A 167 17.38 -1.05 4.46
N PHE A 168 18.37 -1.78 4.95
CA PHE A 168 19.54 -1.17 5.57
C PHE A 168 20.42 -0.57 4.49
N ARG A 169 20.07 0.66 4.07
CA ARG A 169 20.92 1.49 3.22
C ARG A 169 21.90 2.25 4.11
N THR A 170 23.15 2.33 3.67
CA THR A 170 24.09 3.35 4.17
C THR A 170 23.48 4.71 3.85
N ILE A 171 23.19 5.51 4.88
CA ILE A 171 22.82 6.91 4.66
C ILE A 171 24.14 7.63 4.34
N SER A 172 24.53 7.63 3.06
CA SER A 172 25.60 8.49 2.59
C SER A 172 25.10 9.93 2.74
N GLY A 173 25.75 10.70 3.62
CA GLY A 173 25.28 12.02 4.07
C GLY A 173 25.21 13.11 3.01
N GLU A 174 25.54 12.80 1.75
CA GLU A 174 25.59 13.76 0.67
C GLU A 174 24.23 14.43 0.42
N ALA A 175 23.13 13.66 0.41
CA ALA A 175 21.80 14.21 0.14
C ALA A 175 21.29 15.21 1.20
N ALA A 176 21.85 15.18 2.42
CA ALA A 176 21.51 16.14 3.48
C ALA A 176 22.47 17.34 3.53
N SER A 177 23.61 17.28 2.83
CA SER A 177 24.60 18.35 2.74
C SER A 177 24.50 19.16 1.45
N VAL A 178 23.61 18.80 0.53
CA VAL A 178 23.38 19.56 -0.70
C VAL A 178 22.71 20.88 -0.35
N ASN A 179 23.41 21.99 -0.61
CA ASN A 179 22.83 23.33 -0.50
C ASN A 179 21.83 23.54 -1.65
N THR A 180 20.58 23.88 -1.35
CA THR A 180 19.53 24.15 -2.34
C THR A 180 19.94 25.26 -3.31
N ASP A 181 20.68 26.26 -2.84
CA ASP A 181 21.15 27.37 -3.66
C ASP A 181 22.14 26.88 -4.73
N THR A 182 22.97 25.89 -4.38
CA THR A 182 23.90 25.29 -5.35
C THR A 182 23.17 24.42 -6.38
N VAL A 183 22.05 23.80 -6.01
CA VAL A 183 21.22 23.02 -6.95
C VAL A 183 20.55 23.95 -7.94
N GLU A 184 20.00 25.07 -7.47
CA GLU A 184 19.37 26.08 -8.33
C GLU A 184 20.36 26.72 -9.30
N ASP A 185 21.58 27.06 -8.84
CA ASP A 185 22.67 27.53 -9.73
C ASP A 185 22.98 26.50 -10.83
N TRP A 186 23.14 25.22 -10.46
CA TRP A 186 23.41 24.16 -11.43
C TRP A 186 22.26 23.94 -12.43
N ILE A 187 21.00 23.99 -11.97
CA ILE A 187 19.82 23.89 -12.84
C ILE A 187 19.78 25.06 -13.83
N SER A 188 20.13 26.27 -13.38
CA SER A 188 20.15 27.45 -14.26
C SER A 188 21.22 27.37 -15.35
N ARG A 189 22.34 26.69 -15.08
CA ARG A 189 23.48 26.54 -15.99
C ARG A 189 23.34 25.36 -16.95
N LEU A 190 22.51 24.38 -16.62
CA LEU A 190 22.30 23.17 -17.41
C LEU A 190 21.90 23.43 -18.88
N PRO A 191 20.94 24.33 -19.19
CA PRO A 191 20.57 24.62 -20.58
C PRO A 191 21.75 25.10 -21.43
N VAL A 192 22.60 25.96 -20.88
CA VAL A 192 23.78 26.51 -21.57
C VAL A 192 24.83 25.42 -21.84
N ILE A 193 24.97 24.47 -20.92
CA ILE A 193 25.90 23.35 -21.09
C ILE A 193 25.36 22.38 -22.16
N LEU A 194 24.05 22.14 -22.17
CA LEU A 194 23.41 21.23 -23.12
C LEU A 194 23.33 21.80 -24.55
N GLU A 195 23.29 23.12 -24.73
CA GLU A 195 23.36 23.76 -26.07
C GLU A 195 24.64 23.41 -26.85
N ASN A 196 25.71 23.02 -26.17
CA ASN A 196 26.99 22.67 -26.79
C ASN A 196 27.21 21.15 -26.94
N TYR A 197 26.20 20.34 -26.61
CA TYR A 197 26.24 18.90 -26.82
C TYR A 197 25.39 18.53 -28.04
N ASP A 198 26.05 18.05 -29.10
CA ASP A 198 25.36 17.45 -30.25
C ASP A 198 24.66 16.14 -29.82
N PRO A 199 23.50 15.79 -30.41
CA PRO A 199 22.66 14.65 -30.04
C PRO A 199 23.32 13.27 -30.25
#